data_AF-A0A9W7WEI7-F1
#
_entry.id   AF-A0A9W7WEI7-F1
#
_cell.length_a   1.000
_cell.length_b   1.000
_cell.length_c   1.000
_cell.angle_alpha   90.00
_cell.angle_beta   90.00
_cell.angle_gamma   90.00
#
_symmetry.space_group_name_H-M   'P 1'
#
loop_
_entity.id
_entity.type
_entity.pdbx_description
1 polymer ?
#
loop_
_entity_poly.entity_id
_entity_poly.type
_entity_poly.pdbx_seq_one_letter_code
_entity_poly.pdbx_strand_id
1 'polypeptide(L)'
;EKMTDVIDSGSDTEENGLLSAELTASHFGGGGGGGLLRKKNTGDEDEEHKPKSRQELIEELILKSKQEKRERQIQKEEAHVLTEKLDQEWRSIQNLLSRKTTKPEQKDLPEKTKIHSLCQMFPDAACKVMQTLLSDSAHSMEETLEVRGRAAMPDLDMLVYLKITALLFPTSDFRHPVSTPAFLYISQTLTKCSVVSLEDVCRGLVLCCLAVEFVSLSQRFFPEMLNFLLGLLHLAVPEKTNTGYVLVSPFRQQGRNCDLLVVKDSSASLSWSRKPVSLCTAHRNTLDTPLERDHYRLSIIDACLDLVKRCTTLYTDLTSYSLIFQPIRTLLLEHLPAKSYPAEIQDVQKEIVEAISANPSQHAPLVFKKKKPIPLKLFTPKIVQILDYGKKRGDTKEEKERERLKHKYKREFKGALREIRKDSRFLAHEKLSDIISRDTERKRKVKELYGSLSTQEGEWKALKRKKGK
;
A
#
# COMPACT_ATOMS: atom_id res chain seq x y z
N GLU A 1 -50.03 2.42 6.83
CA GLU A 1 -49.26 3.60 7.30
C GLU A 1 -47.86 3.49 6.71
N LYS A 2 -47.56 4.34 5.73
CA LYS A 2 -46.54 5.42 5.78
C LYS A 2 -45.11 4.85 5.86
N MET A 3 -44.14 5.22 5.02
CA MET A 3 -44.03 6.25 3.99
C MET A 3 -42.80 5.88 3.14
N THR A 4 -42.87 6.14 1.84
CA THR A 4 -41.74 6.19 0.91
C THR A 4 -41.03 7.53 1.00
N ASP A 5 -39.71 7.55 1.18
CA ASP A 5 -38.85 8.72 0.92
C ASP A 5 -37.92 8.30 -0.25
N VAL A 6 -38.20 8.60 -1.52
CA VAL A 6 -38.08 9.91 -2.21
C VAL A 6 -36.80 10.63 -1.83
N ILE A 7 -35.75 10.35 -2.60
CA ILE A 7 -34.56 11.17 -2.74
C ILE A 7 -35.00 12.39 -3.56
N ASP A 8 -35.26 13.50 -2.88
CA ASP A 8 -35.46 14.80 -3.51
C ASP A 8 -34.10 15.51 -3.59
N SER A 9 -33.58 15.55 -4.80
CA SER A 9 -32.44 16.35 -5.21
C SER A 9 -32.94 17.70 -5.70
N GLY A 10 -32.77 18.74 -4.89
CA GLY A 10 -32.91 20.12 -5.34
C GLY A 10 -33.02 21.13 -4.20
N SER A 11 -31.97 21.91 -3.95
CA SER A 11 -32.08 23.37 -3.92
C SER A 11 -30.70 24.03 -3.76
N ASP A 12 -30.45 24.96 -4.65
CA ASP A 12 -29.35 25.92 -4.67
C ASP A 12 -29.08 26.60 -3.32
N THR A 13 -27.80 26.67 -2.95
CA THR A 13 -27.30 27.73 -2.08
C THR A 13 -26.09 28.38 -2.74
N GLU A 14 -26.38 29.44 -3.49
CA GLU A 14 -25.59 30.67 -3.65
C GLU A 14 -24.08 30.57 -3.31
N GLU A 15 -23.26 30.23 -4.30
CA GLU A 15 -21.83 30.58 -4.29
C GLU A 15 -21.67 32.08 -4.49
N ASN A 16 -21.73 32.83 -3.39
CA ASN A 16 -21.27 34.20 -3.33
C ASN A 16 -19.76 34.23 -3.64
N GLY A 17 -19.43 34.79 -4.81
CA GLY A 17 -18.08 34.93 -5.31
C GLY A 17 -17.13 35.64 -4.33
N LEU A 18 -16.18 34.89 -3.79
CA LEU A 18 -15.05 35.45 -3.08
C LEU A 18 -14.08 36.06 -4.10
N LEU A 19 -14.19 37.37 -4.25
CA LEU A 19 -13.24 38.22 -4.96
C LEU A 19 -11.84 38.03 -4.35
N SER A 20 -10.83 37.90 -5.22
CA SER A 20 -9.44 37.71 -4.83
C SER A 20 -8.94 38.84 -3.92
N ALA A 21 -8.22 38.46 -2.86
CA ALA A 21 -7.71 39.33 -1.80
C ALA A 21 -6.78 40.48 -2.28
N GLU A 22 -6.38 40.45 -3.55
CA GLU A 22 -5.51 41.44 -4.19
C GLU A 22 -6.25 42.74 -4.55
N LEU A 23 -7.57 42.71 -4.77
CA LEU A 23 -8.40 43.89 -5.06
C LEU A 23 -8.78 44.69 -3.81
N THR A 24 -8.82 44.05 -2.63
CA THR A 24 -9.16 44.70 -1.36
C THR A 24 -8.03 45.53 -0.74
N ALA A 25 -6.78 45.36 -1.21
CA ALA A 25 -5.61 46.01 -0.61
C ALA A 25 -5.26 47.38 -1.21
N SER A 26 -5.84 47.79 -2.35
CA SER A 26 -5.41 48.99 -3.07
C SER A 26 -6.31 50.22 -2.92
N HIS A 27 -7.36 50.18 -2.07
CA HIS A 27 -8.36 51.26 -2.00
C HIS A 27 -8.47 52.00 -0.65
N PHE A 28 -7.58 51.77 0.32
CA PHE A 28 -7.49 52.64 1.50
C PHE A 28 -6.04 53.04 1.76
N GLY A 29 -5.74 54.30 1.45
CA GLY A 29 -4.41 54.90 1.52
C GLY A 29 -3.96 55.33 2.91
N GLY A 30 -2.64 55.57 3.02
CA GLY A 30 -1.93 56.14 4.18
C GLY A 30 -0.94 55.12 4.75
N GLY A 31 0.31 55.05 4.30
CA GLY A 31 1.37 56.04 4.53
C GLY A 31 2.02 55.73 5.89
N GLY A 32 3.31 55.47 6.07
CA GLY A 32 4.49 55.42 5.22
C GLY A 32 5.69 55.23 6.16
N GLY A 33 6.77 54.65 5.66
CA GLY A 33 8.12 54.84 6.20
C GLY A 33 8.68 53.74 7.10
N GLY A 34 9.80 53.15 6.66
CA GLY A 34 10.83 52.69 7.60
C GLY A 34 11.60 51.42 7.25
N GLY A 35 12.51 51.49 6.25
CA GLY A 35 13.74 50.69 6.20
C GLY A 35 13.61 49.20 5.85
N LEU A 36 14.65 48.48 5.42
CA LEU A 36 16.03 48.81 5.11
C LEU A 36 16.63 47.51 4.50
N LEU A 37 17.31 47.65 3.35
CA LEU A 37 18.40 46.81 2.82
C LEU A 37 18.19 45.29 2.58
N ARG A 38 18.23 44.90 1.29
CA ARG A 38 19.08 43.76 0.89
C ARG A 38 19.69 43.98 -0.50
N LYS A 39 21.01 44.18 -0.45
CA LYS A 39 21.99 44.28 -1.54
C LYS A 39 21.99 43.02 -2.41
N LYS A 40 21.96 43.18 -3.74
CA LYS A 40 22.57 42.26 -4.70
C LYS A 40 22.98 43.03 -5.96
N ASN A 41 24.29 43.14 -6.17
CA ASN A 41 24.91 43.62 -7.41
C ASN A 41 24.71 42.58 -8.50
N THR A 42 24.38 43.02 -9.71
CA THR A 42 24.97 42.55 -10.98
C THR A 42 24.51 43.47 -12.13
N GLY A 43 25.49 44.13 -12.76
CA GLY A 43 25.60 44.40 -14.20
C GLY A 43 24.56 45.31 -14.86
N ASP A 44 24.98 46.56 -15.10
CA ASP A 44 24.37 47.49 -16.07
C ASP A 44 24.38 46.92 -17.50
N GLU A 45 23.32 47.21 -18.26
CA GLU A 45 23.42 47.72 -19.64
C GLU A 45 22.15 48.53 -19.93
N ASP A 46 22.37 49.69 -20.54
CA ASP A 46 21.48 50.84 -20.71
C ASP A 46 20.25 50.60 -21.59
N GLU A 47 19.16 51.31 -21.29
CA GLU A 47 18.36 52.00 -22.31
C GLU A 47 17.56 53.15 -21.67
N GLU A 48 17.68 54.32 -22.29
CA GLU A 48 17.07 55.59 -21.92
C GLU A 48 15.53 55.51 -21.93
N HIS A 49 14.90 55.53 -20.76
CA HIS A 49 13.52 55.98 -20.64
C HIS A 49 13.42 57.15 -19.67
N LYS A 50 13.09 58.33 -20.23
CA LYS A 50 12.58 59.48 -19.48
C LYS A 50 11.54 58.98 -18.45
N PRO A 51 11.56 59.47 -17.20
CA PRO A 51 10.68 58.95 -16.17
C PRO A 51 9.22 59.26 -16.55
N LYS A 52 8.49 58.23 -16.99
CA LYS A 52 7.06 58.30 -17.25
C LYS A 52 6.34 58.83 -16.01
N SER A 53 5.41 59.76 -16.22
CA SER A 53 4.63 60.35 -15.14
C SER A 53 3.92 59.25 -14.35
N ARG A 54 3.76 59.42 -13.03
CA ARG A 54 3.04 58.46 -12.16
C ARG A 54 1.66 58.06 -12.74
N GLN A 55 1.03 58.97 -13.49
CA GLN A 55 -0.24 58.71 -14.18
C GLN A 55 -0.08 57.71 -15.33
N GLU A 56 0.94 57.87 -16.17
CA GLU A 56 1.23 56.97 -17.30
C GLU A 56 1.61 55.56 -16.81
N LEU A 57 2.34 55.46 -15.69
CA LEU A 57 2.66 54.18 -15.04
C LEU A 57 1.42 53.45 -14.50
N ILE A 58 0.45 54.20 -13.95
CA ILE A 58 -0.82 53.63 -13.48
C ILE A 58 -1.69 53.20 -14.67
N GLU A 59 -1.73 54.00 -15.73
CA GLU A 59 -2.47 53.66 -16.96
C GLU A 59 -1.89 52.42 -17.65
N GLU A 60 -0.56 52.30 -17.74
CA GLU A 60 0.10 51.09 -18.25
C GLU A 60 -0.21 49.86 -17.39
N LEU A 61 -0.28 50.00 -16.08
CA LEU A 61 -0.58 48.90 -15.15
C LEU A 61 -2.05 48.47 -15.24
N ILE A 62 -2.97 49.43 -15.42
CA ILE A 62 -4.40 49.15 -15.68
C ILE A 62 -4.58 48.47 -17.04
N LEU A 63 -3.89 48.95 -18.08
CA LEU A 63 -3.94 48.35 -19.42
C LEU A 63 -3.40 46.92 -19.42
N LYS A 64 -2.26 46.67 -18.76
CA LYS A 64 -1.70 45.32 -18.60
C LYS A 64 -2.63 44.41 -17.79
N SER A 65 -3.22 44.89 -16.70
CA SER A 65 -4.18 44.09 -15.91
C SER A 65 -5.45 43.76 -16.70
N LYS A 66 -5.93 44.69 -17.56
CA LYS A 66 -7.07 44.44 -18.46
C LYS A 66 -6.73 43.48 -19.61
N GLN A 67 -5.50 43.52 -20.12
CA GLN A 67 -5.02 42.57 -21.14
C GLN A 67 -4.91 41.16 -20.53
N GLU A 68 -4.29 41.03 -19.36
CA GLU A 68 -4.11 39.74 -18.70
C GLU A 68 -5.44 39.10 -18.31
N LYS A 69 -6.45 39.89 -17.89
CA LYS A 69 -7.81 39.39 -17.67
C LYS A 69 -8.46 38.85 -18.94
N ARG A 70 -8.30 39.54 -20.07
CA ARG A 70 -8.82 39.09 -21.37
C ARG A 70 -8.10 37.83 -21.84
N GLU A 71 -6.78 37.76 -21.70
CA GLU A 71 -6.00 36.57 -22.04
C GLU A 71 -6.41 35.36 -21.19
N ARG A 72 -6.65 35.53 -19.89
CA ARG A 72 -7.16 34.46 -19.02
C ARG A 72 -8.58 34.03 -19.40
N GLN A 73 -9.43 34.94 -19.89
CA GLN A 73 -10.76 34.57 -20.41
C GLN A 73 -10.64 33.77 -21.71
N ILE A 74 -9.80 34.23 -22.65
CA ILE A 74 -9.55 33.54 -23.91
C ILE A 74 -8.98 32.14 -23.65
N GLN A 75 -8.01 31.99 -22.76
CA GLN A 75 -7.45 30.69 -22.40
C GLN A 75 -8.50 29.74 -21.79
N LYS A 76 -9.46 30.27 -21.02
CA LYS A 76 -10.57 29.46 -20.48
C LYS A 76 -11.54 29.04 -21.56
N GLU A 77 -11.87 29.93 -22.49
CA GLU A 77 -12.74 29.63 -23.63
C GLU A 77 -12.07 28.60 -24.56
N GLU A 78 -10.79 28.77 -24.86
CA GLU A 78 -9.99 27.80 -25.64
C GLU A 78 -9.93 26.44 -24.94
N ALA A 79 -9.69 26.41 -23.63
CA ALA A 79 -9.73 25.17 -22.85
C ALA A 79 -11.11 24.51 -22.91
N HIS A 80 -12.20 25.29 -22.81
CA HIS A 80 -13.57 24.79 -22.88
C HIS A 80 -13.88 24.19 -24.26
N VAL A 81 -13.49 24.87 -25.33
CA VAL A 81 -13.65 24.37 -26.71
C VAL A 81 -12.84 23.10 -26.94
N LEU A 82 -11.62 23.00 -26.39
CA LEU A 82 -10.82 21.79 -26.47
C LEU A 82 -11.47 20.62 -25.71
N THR A 83 -12.08 20.86 -24.55
CA THR A 83 -12.81 19.82 -23.82
C THR A 83 -14.04 19.34 -24.57
N GLU A 84 -14.81 20.25 -25.17
CA GLU A 84 -15.98 19.87 -25.99
C GLU A 84 -15.57 19.04 -27.21
N LYS A 85 -14.44 19.36 -27.86
CA LYS A 85 -13.89 18.58 -28.97
C LYS A 85 -13.51 17.17 -28.54
N LEU A 86 -12.82 17.02 -27.41
CA LEU A 86 -12.47 15.72 -26.86
C LEU A 86 -13.71 14.87 -26.54
N ASP A 87 -14.76 15.49 -25.98
CA ASP A 87 -16.02 14.80 -25.70
C ASP A 87 -16.74 14.36 -26.98
N GLN A 88 -16.70 15.18 -28.04
CA GLN A 88 -17.25 14.83 -29.35
C GLN A 88 -16.47 13.67 -29.98
N GLU A 89 -15.14 13.70 -29.93
CA GLU A 89 -14.26 12.62 -30.40
C GLU A 89 -14.53 11.33 -29.62
N TRP A 90 -14.66 11.41 -28.30
CA TRP A 90 -14.99 10.26 -27.46
C TRP A 90 -16.35 9.65 -27.80
N ARG A 91 -17.39 10.49 -27.97
CA ARG A 91 -18.72 10.05 -28.42
C ARG A 91 -18.66 9.39 -29.80
N SER A 92 -17.82 9.89 -30.72
CA SER A 92 -17.63 9.29 -32.04
C SER A 92 -16.99 7.90 -31.95
N ILE A 93 -15.98 7.74 -31.07
CA ILE A 93 -15.30 6.46 -30.81
C ILE A 93 -16.28 5.47 -30.16
N GLN A 94 -17.08 5.91 -29.19
CA GLN A 94 -18.08 5.08 -28.54
C GLN A 94 -19.14 4.58 -29.53
N ASN A 95 -19.60 5.42 -30.46
CA ASN A 95 -20.53 5.04 -31.51
C ASN A 95 -19.91 4.05 -32.52
N LEU A 96 -18.62 4.19 -32.82
CA LEU A 96 -17.87 3.23 -33.66
C LEU A 96 -17.67 1.88 -32.97
N LEU A 97 -17.40 1.87 -31.66
CA LEU A 97 -17.33 0.62 -30.87
C LEU A 97 -18.69 -0.08 -30.81
N SER A 98 -19.77 0.68 -30.63
CA SER A 98 -21.13 0.14 -30.51
C SER A 98 -21.61 -0.53 -31.81
N ARG A 99 -21.20 0.01 -32.98
CA ARG A 99 -21.55 -0.55 -34.30
C ARG A 99 -20.76 -1.80 -34.71
N LYS A 100 -19.70 -2.19 -33.98
CA LYS A 100 -18.92 -3.40 -34.26
C LYS A 100 -19.38 -4.65 -33.48
N THR A 101 -20.48 -4.59 -32.75
CA THR A 101 -21.06 -5.76 -32.08
C THR A 101 -22.32 -6.26 -32.79
N THR A 102 -22.24 -6.52 -34.09
CA THR A 102 -23.19 -7.41 -34.76
C THR A 102 -22.88 -8.84 -34.30
N LYS A 103 -23.72 -9.40 -33.42
CA LYS A 103 -23.69 -10.80 -33.02
C LYS A 103 -23.67 -11.70 -34.28
N PRO A 104 -22.71 -12.63 -34.43
CA PRO A 104 -22.84 -13.67 -35.43
C PRO A 104 -23.92 -14.67 -34.99
N GLU A 105 -24.70 -15.11 -35.97
CA GLU A 105 -25.82 -16.04 -35.85
C GLU A 105 -25.41 -17.37 -35.17
N GLN A 106 -26.31 -17.87 -34.33
CA GLN A 106 -26.22 -19.16 -33.66
C GLN A 106 -26.22 -20.30 -34.68
N LYS A 107 -25.05 -20.91 -34.89
CA LYS A 107 -24.92 -22.30 -35.32
C LYS A 107 -24.06 -23.02 -34.28
N ASP A 108 -24.72 -23.86 -33.49
CA ASP A 108 -24.18 -24.88 -32.58
C ASP A 108 -22.84 -24.57 -31.89
N LEU A 109 -22.89 -23.85 -30.76
CA LEU A 109 -21.76 -23.78 -29.82
C LEU A 109 -21.95 -24.77 -28.65
N PRO A 110 -20.90 -25.50 -28.24
CA PRO A 110 -20.99 -26.64 -27.33
C PRO A 110 -21.43 -26.23 -25.92
N GLU A 111 -22.00 -27.18 -25.16
CA GLU A 111 -22.53 -27.04 -23.79
C GLU A 111 -21.64 -26.28 -22.81
N LYS A 112 -20.32 -26.18 -23.07
CA LYS A 112 -19.39 -25.27 -22.38
C LYS A 112 -19.93 -23.84 -22.23
N THR A 113 -20.65 -23.34 -23.23
CA THR A 113 -21.24 -21.99 -23.22
C THR A 113 -22.41 -21.85 -22.24
N LYS A 114 -23.14 -22.93 -21.91
CA LYS A 114 -24.29 -22.90 -21.02
C LYS A 114 -23.87 -22.87 -19.56
N ILE A 115 -22.96 -23.76 -19.15
CA ILE A 115 -22.46 -23.78 -17.75
C ILE A 115 -21.66 -22.52 -17.46
N HIS A 116 -20.78 -22.12 -18.38
CA HIS A 116 -20.01 -20.89 -18.21
C HIS A 116 -20.92 -19.65 -18.11
N SER A 117 -21.96 -19.53 -18.94
CA SER A 117 -22.90 -18.41 -18.83
C SER A 117 -23.73 -18.46 -17.53
N LEU A 118 -24.15 -19.64 -17.08
CA LEU A 118 -24.81 -19.80 -15.77
C LEU A 118 -23.90 -19.42 -14.60
N CYS A 119 -22.62 -19.82 -14.63
CA CYS A 119 -21.63 -19.43 -13.62
C CYS A 119 -21.38 -17.92 -13.60
N GLN A 120 -21.42 -17.27 -14.77
CA GLN A 120 -21.34 -15.81 -14.85
C GLN A 120 -22.58 -15.13 -14.28
N MET A 121 -23.77 -15.71 -14.44
CA MET A 121 -25.01 -15.16 -13.87
C MET A 121 -25.12 -15.41 -12.35
N PHE A 122 -24.59 -16.54 -11.85
CA PHE A 122 -24.68 -16.94 -10.44
C PHE A 122 -23.32 -17.38 -9.88
N PRO A 123 -22.36 -16.45 -9.72
CA PRO A 123 -21.00 -16.78 -9.29
C PRO A 123 -20.96 -17.33 -7.86
N ASP A 124 -21.76 -16.79 -6.94
CA ASP A 124 -21.76 -17.21 -5.53
C ASP A 124 -22.24 -18.66 -5.35
N ALA A 125 -23.26 -19.06 -6.12
CA ALA A 125 -23.77 -20.42 -6.09
C ALA A 125 -22.73 -21.41 -6.68
N ALA A 126 -22.14 -21.06 -7.83
CA ALA A 126 -21.09 -21.86 -8.45
C ALA A 126 -19.87 -22.03 -7.53
N CYS A 127 -19.44 -20.94 -6.86
CA CYS A 127 -18.36 -20.97 -5.89
C CYS A 127 -18.66 -21.91 -4.72
N LYS A 128 -19.83 -21.79 -4.10
CA LYS A 128 -20.22 -22.64 -2.96
C LYS A 128 -20.25 -24.12 -3.34
N VAL A 129 -20.84 -24.47 -4.47
CA VAL A 129 -20.90 -25.87 -4.95
C VAL A 129 -19.51 -26.42 -5.19
N MET A 130 -18.63 -25.67 -5.86
CA MET A 130 -17.27 -26.14 -6.10
C MET A 130 -16.47 -26.24 -4.79
N GLN A 131 -16.65 -25.30 -3.87
CA GLN A 131 -16.02 -25.36 -2.55
C GLN A 131 -16.44 -26.60 -1.76
N THR A 132 -17.73 -26.93 -1.73
CA THR A 132 -18.22 -28.12 -1.02
C THR A 132 -17.67 -29.41 -1.63
N LEU A 133 -17.65 -29.51 -2.97
CA LEU A 133 -17.09 -30.68 -3.65
C LEU A 133 -15.58 -30.84 -3.38
N LEU A 134 -14.83 -29.75 -3.41
CA LEU A 134 -13.40 -29.74 -3.10
C LEU A 134 -13.15 -30.05 -1.62
N SER A 135 -13.96 -29.52 -0.69
CA SER A 135 -13.80 -29.80 0.74
C SER A 135 -14.13 -31.25 1.07
N ASP A 136 -15.22 -31.79 0.51
CA ASP A 136 -15.66 -33.16 0.80
C ASP A 136 -14.63 -34.17 0.28
N SER A 137 -14.12 -33.96 -0.94
CA SER A 137 -13.06 -34.79 -1.51
C SER A 137 -11.72 -34.67 -0.75
N ALA A 138 -11.36 -33.47 -0.28
CA ALA A 138 -10.17 -33.26 0.53
C ALA A 138 -10.28 -33.94 1.90
N HIS A 139 -11.43 -33.81 2.57
CA HIS A 139 -11.69 -34.44 3.86
C HIS A 139 -11.68 -35.97 3.75
N SER A 140 -12.32 -36.53 2.73
CA SER A 140 -12.28 -37.98 2.47
C SER A 140 -10.85 -38.46 2.23
N MET A 141 -10.05 -37.71 1.46
CA MET A 141 -8.63 -38.04 1.26
C MET A 141 -7.85 -37.98 2.57
N GLU A 142 -8.06 -36.96 3.41
CA GLU A 142 -7.38 -36.81 4.69
C GLU A 142 -7.73 -37.94 5.68
N GLU A 143 -9.00 -38.33 5.76
CA GLU A 143 -9.44 -39.48 6.56
C GLU A 143 -8.72 -40.78 6.13
N THR A 144 -8.63 -41.03 4.82
CA THR A 144 -7.90 -42.21 4.32
C THR A 144 -6.40 -42.14 4.62
N LEU A 145 -5.82 -40.93 4.64
CA LEU A 145 -4.43 -40.72 5.01
C LEU A 145 -4.19 -40.99 6.49
N GLU A 146 -5.09 -40.60 7.38
CA GLU A 146 -4.98 -40.89 8.82
C GLU A 146 -5.05 -42.39 9.10
N VAL A 147 -5.96 -43.10 8.43
CA VAL A 147 -6.18 -44.54 8.67
C VAL A 147 -5.10 -45.41 8.02
N ARG A 148 -4.75 -45.14 6.75
CA ARG A 148 -3.87 -46.01 5.95
C ARG A 148 -2.46 -45.46 5.78
N GLY A 149 -2.21 -44.21 6.15
CA GLY A 149 -0.95 -43.49 5.91
C GLY A 149 -0.71 -43.10 4.44
N ARG A 150 -1.59 -43.51 3.51
CA ARG A 150 -1.49 -43.26 2.06
C ARG A 150 -2.88 -43.14 1.43
N ALA A 151 -3.00 -42.20 0.49
CA ALA A 151 -4.21 -42.00 -0.30
C ALA A 151 -4.11 -42.71 -1.66
N ALA A 152 -5.26 -43.11 -2.19
CA ALA A 152 -5.39 -43.52 -3.59
C ALA A 152 -5.42 -42.29 -4.51
N MET A 153 -5.16 -42.50 -5.80
CA MET A 153 -5.31 -41.43 -6.79
C MET A 153 -6.79 -41.05 -6.96
N PRO A 154 -7.09 -39.77 -7.25
CA PRO A 154 -8.46 -39.31 -7.44
C PRO A 154 -9.12 -39.99 -8.63
N ASP A 155 -10.44 -40.18 -8.52
CA ASP A 155 -11.26 -40.72 -9.59
C ASP A 155 -11.43 -39.74 -10.76
N LEU A 156 -11.95 -40.25 -11.88
CA LEU A 156 -12.14 -39.46 -13.10
C LEU A 156 -13.04 -38.24 -12.87
N ASP A 157 -14.09 -38.39 -12.05
CA ASP A 157 -15.04 -37.33 -11.74
C ASP A 157 -14.34 -36.12 -11.15
N MET A 158 -13.42 -36.35 -10.22
CA MET A 158 -12.65 -35.29 -9.57
C MET A 158 -11.67 -34.61 -10.54
N LEU A 159 -11.03 -35.38 -11.43
CA LEU A 159 -10.17 -34.82 -12.48
C LEU A 159 -10.97 -33.90 -13.42
N VAL A 160 -12.20 -34.30 -13.75
CA VAL A 160 -13.12 -33.49 -14.56
C VAL A 160 -13.53 -32.22 -13.79
N TYR A 161 -13.85 -32.30 -12.50
CA TYR A 161 -14.16 -31.11 -11.70
C TYR A 161 -12.99 -30.12 -11.61
N LEU A 162 -11.76 -30.61 -11.46
CA LEU A 162 -10.56 -29.75 -11.48
C LEU A 162 -10.37 -29.08 -12.85
N LYS A 163 -10.61 -29.80 -13.95
CA LYS A 163 -10.57 -29.22 -15.29
C LYS A 163 -11.65 -28.18 -15.50
N ILE A 164 -12.87 -28.45 -15.06
CA ILE A 164 -13.99 -27.50 -15.11
C ILE A 164 -13.63 -26.25 -14.30
N THR A 165 -13.01 -26.41 -13.12
CA THR A 165 -12.57 -25.31 -12.28
C THR A 165 -11.58 -24.39 -13.01
N ALA A 166 -10.59 -24.97 -13.69
CA ALA A 166 -9.61 -24.20 -14.48
C ALA A 166 -10.24 -23.43 -15.66
N LEU A 167 -11.37 -23.92 -16.20
CA LEU A 167 -12.07 -23.28 -17.31
C LEU A 167 -13.07 -22.20 -16.85
N LEU A 168 -13.72 -22.40 -15.70
CA LEU A 168 -14.76 -21.51 -15.21
C LEU A 168 -14.21 -20.35 -14.39
N PHE A 169 -13.13 -20.56 -13.65
CA PHE A 169 -12.59 -19.60 -12.69
C PHE A 169 -11.18 -19.13 -13.09
N PRO A 170 -10.82 -17.87 -12.79
CA PRO A 170 -9.48 -17.37 -13.08
C PRO A 170 -8.43 -18.12 -12.25
N THR A 171 -7.33 -18.49 -12.90
CA THR A 171 -6.17 -19.15 -12.30
C THR A 171 -4.99 -18.19 -12.06
N SER A 172 -5.09 -16.96 -12.57
CA SER A 172 -4.09 -15.89 -12.45
C SER A 172 -4.01 -15.26 -11.05
N ASP A 173 -5.13 -15.24 -10.34
CA ASP A 173 -5.33 -14.38 -9.16
C ASP A 173 -4.49 -14.83 -7.98
N PHE A 174 -3.96 -13.86 -7.22
CA PHE A 174 -3.12 -14.13 -6.05
C PHE A 174 -3.81 -15.10 -5.07
N ARG A 175 -5.09 -14.86 -4.79
CA ARG A 175 -5.96 -15.72 -3.98
C ARG A 175 -7.34 -15.74 -4.60
N HIS A 176 -7.86 -16.94 -4.85
CA HIS A 176 -9.21 -17.15 -5.36
C HIS A 176 -9.94 -18.20 -4.50
N PRO A 177 -11.20 -17.98 -4.10
CA PRO A 177 -11.93 -18.85 -3.18
C PRO A 177 -12.10 -20.30 -3.66
N VAL A 178 -11.99 -20.55 -4.97
CA VAL A 178 -12.17 -21.90 -5.57
C VAL A 178 -10.87 -22.41 -6.19
N SER A 179 -10.18 -21.56 -6.97
CA SER A 179 -8.98 -21.97 -7.72
C SER A 179 -7.81 -22.25 -6.79
N THR A 180 -7.68 -21.50 -5.68
CA THR A 180 -6.61 -21.75 -4.70
C THR A 180 -6.81 -23.09 -3.96
N PRO A 181 -8.00 -23.42 -3.43
CA PRO A 181 -8.26 -24.76 -2.90
C PRO A 181 -8.08 -25.88 -3.93
N ALA A 182 -8.53 -25.70 -5.18
CA ALA A 182 -8.32 -26.69 -6.24
C ALA A 182 -6.82 -26.93 -6.50
N PHE A 183 -6.04 -25.86 -6.55
CA PHE A 183 -4.58 -25.95 -6.72
C PHE A 183 -3.89 -26.62 -5.53
N LEU A 184 -4.35 -26.35 -4.29
CA LEU A 184 -3.87 -27.04 -3.08
C LEU A 184 -4.25 -28.52 -3.08
N TYR A 185 -5.43 -28.88 -3.57
CA TYR A 185 -5.82 -30.28 -3.72
C TYR A 185 -4.91 -31.01 -4.71
N ILE A 186 -4.55 -30.37 -5.83
CA ILE A 186 -3.57 -30.91 -6.80
C ILE A 186 -2.19 -31.10 -6.12
N SER A 187 -1.75 -30.16 -5.29
CA SER A 187 -0.45 -30.30 -4.59
C SER A 187 -0.46 -31.42 -3.56
N GLN A 188 -1.55 -31.57 -2.80
CA GLN A 188 -1.70 -32.62 -1.81
C GLN A 188 -1.78 -34.01 -2.47
N THR A 189 -2.53 -34.15 -3.56
CA THR A 189 -2.63 -35.42 -4.30
C THR A 189 -1.28 -35.85 -4.88
N LEU A 190 -0.53 -34.94 -5.52
CA LEU A 190 0.78 -35.27 -6.09
C LEU A 190 1.83 -35.71 -5.05
N THR A 191 1.70 -35.27 -3.79
CA THR A 191 2.68 -35.59 -2.73
C THR A 191 2.29 -36.80 -1.88
N LYS A 192 0.99 -37.02 -1.67
CA LYS A 192 0.46 -38.00 -0.72
C LYS A 192 -0.08 -39.27 -1.37
N CYS A 193 -0.51 -39.22 -2.63
CA CYS A 193 -1.07 -40.38 -3.31
C CYS A 193 0.04 -41.32 -3.77
N SER A 194 -0.08 -42.63 -3.47
CA SER A 194 0.92 -43.61 -3.90
C SER A 194 0.64 -44.13 -5.30
N VAL A 195 1.68 -44.20 -6.13
CA VAL A 195 1.60 -44.77 -7.47
C VAL A 195 1.84 -46.29 -7.39
N VAL A 196 0.79 -47.07 -7.69
CA VAL A 196 0.85 -48.54 -7.63
C VAL A 196 0.64 -49.16 -9.02
N SER A 197 -0.22 -48.56 -9.83
CA SER A 197 -0.60 -49.06 -11.15
C SER A 197 -0.22 -48.08 -12.27
N LEU A 198 -0.25 -48.55 -13.53
CA LEU A 198 -0.09 -47.70 -14.71
C LEU A 198 -1.23 -46.68 -14.83
N GLU A 199 -2.43 -47.03 -14.37
CA GLU A 199 -3.57 -46.10 -14.31
C GLU A 199 -3.28 -44.92 -13.38
N ASP A 200 -2.69 -45.18 -12.21
CA ASP A 200 -2.31 -44.14 -11.25
C ASP A 200 -1.28 -43.17 -11.85
N VAL A 201 -0.32 -43.69 -12.63
CA VAL A 201 0.63 -42.85 -13.38
C VAL A 201 -0.09 -41.92 -14.33
N CYS A 202 -1.06 -42.44 -15.10
CA CYS A 202 -1.82 -41.62 -16.04
C CYS A 202 -2.69 -40.59 -15.34
N ARG A 203 -3.36 -40.93 -14.23
CA ARG A 203 -4.10 -39.97 -13.39
C ARG A 203 -3.17 -38.87 -12.88
N GLY A 204 -1.94 -39.24 -12.47
CA GLY A 204 -0.92 -38.29 -12.02
C GLY A 204 -0.45 -37.36 -13.13
N LEU A 205 -0.26 -37.89 -14.34
CA LEU A 205 0.09 -37.07 -15.51
C LEU A 205 -1.02 -36.08 -15.88
N VAL A 206 -2.28 -36.49 -15.79
CA VAL A 206 -3.42 -35.57 -16.00
C VAL A 206 -3.40 -34.45 -14.96
N LEU A 207 -3.11 -34.75 -13.69
CA LEU A 207 -2.95 -33.74 -12.65
C LEU A 207 -1.78 -32.79 -12.94
N CYS A 208 -0.64 -33.30 -13.43
CA CYS A 208 0.49 -32.46 -13.88
C CYS A 208 0.09 -31.56 -15.06
N CYS A 209 -0.66 -32.07 -16.05
CA CYS A 209 -1.20 -31.26 -17.15
C CYS A 209 -2.10 -30.13 -16.63
N LEU A 210 -3.00 -30.44 -15.67
CA LEU A 210 -3.85 -29.44 -15.03
C LEU A 210 -3.01 -28.42 -14.26
N ALA A 211 -2.02 -28.85 -13.49
CA ALA A 211 -1.13 -27.95 -12.75
C ALA A 211 -0.41 -26.97 -13.69
N VAL A 212 0.08 -27.44 -14.84
CA VAL A 212 0.66 -26.59 -15.88
C VAL A 212 -0.37 -25.56 -16.38
N GLU A 213 -1.63 -25.94 -16.60
CA GLU A 213 -2.69 -25.03 -17.00
C GLU A 213 -2.98 -23.94 -15.94
N PHE A 214 -3.08 -24.33 -14.66
CA PHE A 214 -3.24 -23.39 -13.53
C PHE A 214 -2.05 -22.40 -13.42
N VAL A 215 -0.83 -22.87 -13.71
CA VAL A 215 0.39 -22.07 -13.58
C VAL A 215 0.72 -21.27 -14.85
N SER A 216 0.23 -21.68 -16.03
CA SER A 216 0.62 -21.12 -17.33
C SER A 216 0.54 -19.60 -17.44
N LEU A 217 -0.45 -18.97 -16.80
CA LEU A 217 -0.57 -17.51 -16.78
C LEU A 217 0.11 -16.89 -15.56
N SER A 218 0.02 -17.55 -14.39
CA SER A 218 0.54 -17.00 -13.13
C SER A 218 2.05 -17.15 -12.96
N GLN A 219 2.70 -18.05 -13.71
CA GLN A 219 4.12 -18.39 -13.67
C GLN A 219 4.64 -18.66 -12.25
N ARG A 220 3.78 -19.17 -11.37
CA ARG A 220 4.12 -19.54 -10.00
C ARG A 220 4.91 -20.83 -9.98
N PHE A 221 5.96 -20.85 -9.17
CA PHE A 221 6.75 -22.06 -9.01
C PHE A 221 5.97 -23.16 -8.28
N PHE A 222 5.87 -24.33 -8.90
CA PHE A 222 5.17 -25.51 -8.37
C PHE A 222 6.12 -26.71 -8.21
N PRO A 223 6.74 -26.90 -7.03
CA PRO A 223 7.76 -27.92 -6.80
C PRO A 223 7.23 -29.35 -6.79
N GLU A 224 6.00 -29.57 -6.32
CA GLU A 224 5.39 -30.89 -6.19
C GLU A 224 5.27 -31.59 -7.55
N MET A 225 4.89 -30.84 -8.60
CA MET A 225 4.84 -31.36 -9.97
C MET A 225 6.21 -31.76 -10.49
N LEU A 226 7.25 -30.95 -10.27
CA LEU A 226 8.60 -31.28 -10.74
C LEU A 226 9.15 -32.51 -10.04
N ASN A 227 8.93 -32.61 -8.72
CA ASN A 227 9.29 -33.80 -7.94
C ASN A 227 8.53 -35.04 -8.41
N PHE A 228 7.25 -34.88 -8.75
CA PHE A 228 6.43 -35.97 -9.26
C PHE A 228 6.88 -36.43 -10.65
N LEU A 229 7.16 -35.50 -11.57
CA LEU A 229 7.69 -35.82 -12.91
C LEU A 229 9.07 -36.50 -12.82
N LEU A 230 9.96 -36.01 -11.95
CA LEU A 230 11.24 -36.66 -11.65
C LEU A 230 11.03 -38.10 -11.15
N GLY A 231 10.05 -38.30 -10.26
CA GLY A 231 9.70 -39.62 -9.75
C GLY A 231 9.13 -40.56 -10.80
N LEU A 232 8.31 -40.06 -11.74
CA LEU A 232 7.82 -40.85 -12.87
C LEU A 232 8.96 -41.27 -13.80
N LEU A 233 9.89 -40.36 -14.12
CA LEU A 233 11.06 -40.70 -14.91
C LEU A 233 11.96 -41.72 -14.19
N HIS A 234 12.07 -41.63 -12.85
CA HIS A 234 12.79 -42.63 -12.06
C HIS A 234 12.16 -44.03 -12.13
N LEU A 235 10.82 -44.14 -12.28
CA LEU A 235 10.16 -45.43 -12.49
C LEU A 235 10.49 -46.10 -13.83
N ALA A 236 11.00 -45.33 -14.80
CA ALA A 236 11.44 -45.84 -16.10
C ALA A 236 12.90 -46.31 -16.11
N VAL A 237 13.66 -46.03 -15.04
CA VAL A 237 15.07 -46.40 -14.92
C VAL A 237 15.23 -47.89 -14.55
N PRO A 238 15.94 -48.70 -15.37
CA PRO A 238 16.15 -50.12 -15.09
C PRO A 238 17.20 -50.39 -14.01
N GLU A 239 18.28 -49.59 -13.93
CA GLU A 239 19.36 -49.74 -12.95
C GLU A 239 19.36 -48.57 -11.95
N LYS A 240 19.06 -48.87 -10.68
CA LYS A 240 18.85 -47.86 -9.62
C LYS A 240 20.05 -47.69 -8.69
N THR A 241 21.24 -48.01 -9.16
CA THR A 241 22.48 -47.88 -8.38
C THR A 241 23.00 -46.44 -8.47
N ASN A 242 23.18 -45.80 -7.30
CA ASN A 242 23.77 -44.46 -7.13
C ASN A 242 23.21 -43.38 -8.06
N THR A 243 21.92 -43.04 -7.91
CA THR A 243 21.24 -42.12 -8.83
C THR A 243 21.64 -40.65 -8.74
N GLY A 244 22.47 -40.24 -7.77
CA GLY A 244 22.96 -38.85 -7.66
C GLY A 244 21.90 -37.77 -7.37
N TYR A 245 20.61 -38.11 -7.30
CA TYR A 245 19.50 -37.22 -6.95
C TYR A 245 18.65 -37.74 -5.78
N VAL A 246 18.00 -36.80 -5.08
CA VAL A 246 17.10 -37.09 -3.95
C VAL A 246 15.67 -37.23 -4.48
N LEU A 247 15.02 -38.33 -4.14
CA LEU A 247 13.64 -38.61 -4.48
C LEU A 247 12.72 -38.23 -3.33
N VAL A 248 11.59 -37.61 -3.65
CA VAL A 248 10.58 -37.17 -2.67
C VAL A 248 9.37 -38.13 -2.69
N SER A 249 8.72 -38.29 -1.55
CA SER A 249 7.42 -38.98 -1.44
C SER A 249 6.46 -38.45 -2.52
N PRO A 250 5.72 -39.31 -3.25
CA PRO A 250 5.38 -40.71 -2.93
C PRO A 250 6.37 -41.78 -3.41
N PHE A 251 7.37 -41.40 -4.18
CA PHE A 251 8.30 -42.36 -4.80
C PHE A 251 9.42 -42.75 -3.86
N ARG A 252 9.95 -43.97 -4.03
CA ARG A 252 11.06 -44.53 -3.23
C ARG A 252 12.15 -45.01 -4.16
N GLN A 253 13.41 -44.82 -3.75
CA GLN A 253 14.59 -45.25 -4.52
C GLN A 253 14.59 -46.76 -4.77
N GLN A 254 14.05 -47.56 -3.85
CA GLN A 254 13.90 -49.01 -3.99
C GLN A 254 12.55 -49.47 -3.41
N GLY A 255 11.90 -50.40 -4.10
CA GLY A 255 10.56 -50.88 -3.75
C GLY A 255 9.93 -51.76 -4.83
N ARG A 256 8.82 -52.42 -4.48
CA ARG A 256 8.14 -53.41 -5.34
C ARG A 256 7.57 -52.82 -6.64
N ASN A 257 7.21 -51.54 -6.63
CA ASN A 257 6.57 -50.86 -7.77
C ASN A 257 7.54 -49.95 -8.53
N CYS A 258 8.83 -50.02 -8.24
CA CYS A 258 9.79 -49.08 -8.82
C CYS A 258 10.06 -49.37 -10.31
N ASP A 259 9.75 -50.56 -10.82
CA ASP A 259 10.01 -50.96 -12.22
C ASP A 259 8.77 -50.85 -13.13
N LEU A 260 7.76 -50.08 -12.71
CA LEU A 260 6.45 -50.03 -13.37
C LEU A 260 6.53 -49.56 -14.84
N LEU A 261 7.43 -48.61 -15.12
CA LEU A 261 7.60 -47.98 -16.45
C LEU A 261 8.83 -48.50 -17.21
N VAL A 262 9.50 -49.54 -16.70
CA VAL A 262 10.63 -50.15 -17.40
C VAL A 262 10.10 -50.89 -18.64
N VAL A 263 10.61 -50.49 -19.80
CA VAL A 263 10.35 -51.15 -21.08
C VAL A 263 11.27 -52.38 -21.16
N LYS A 264 10.69 -53.56 -21.34
CA LYS A 264 11.45 -54.82 -21.32
C LYS A 264 11.82 -55.26 -22.74
N ASP A 265 10.98 -54.95 -23.73
CA ASP A 265 11.17 -55.42 -25.10
C ASP A 265 11.74 -54.33 -26.02
N SER A 266 12.94 -54.58 -26.56
CA SER A 266 13.58 -53.66 -27.52
C SER A 266 12.85 -53.61 -28.86
N SER A 267 12.04 -54.63 -29.21
CA SER A 267 11.21 -54.69 -30.42
C SER A 267 10.00 -53.75 -30.38
N ALA A 268 9.48 -53.43 -29.19
CA ALA A 268 8.36 -52.49 -29.03
C ALA A 268 8.73 -51.05 -29.45
N SER A 269 10.02 -50.72 -29.46
CA SER A 269 10.50 -49.40 -29.90
C SER A 269 10.32 -49.14 -31.41
N LEU A 270 10.27 -50.20 -32.22
CA LEU A 270 10.18 -50.11 -33.69
C LEU A 270 8.73 -50.03 -34.19
N SER A 271 7.78 -50.58 -33.44
CA SER A 271 6.34 -50.60 -33.76
C SER A 271 5.56 -49.43 -33.15
N TRP A 272 6.19 -48.65 -32.28
CA TRP A 272 5.53 -47.55 -31.57
C TRP A 272 5.36 -46.32 -32.46
N SER A 273 4.23 -45.64 -32.31
CA SER A 273 3.94 -44.34 -32.93
C SER A 273 3.37 -43.39 -31.89
N ARG A 274 3.74 -42.11 -31.99
CA ARG A 274 3.25 -41.06 -31.09
C ARG A 274 1.74 -40.91 -31.20
N LYS A 275 1.05 -41.31 -30.14
CA LYS A 275 -0.39 -41.12 -29.98
C LYS A 275 -0.65 -40.45 -28.64
N PRO A 276 -1.54 -39.44 -28.58
CA PRO A 276 -1.94 -38.85 -27.32
C PRO A 276 -2.57 -39.93 -26.44
N VAL A 277 -2.17 -39.98 -25.18
CA VAL A 277 -2.73 -40.91 -24.20
C VAL A 277 -4.20 -40.55 -23.98
N SER A 278 -5.11 -41.46 -24.35
CA SER A 278 -6.53 -41.27 -24.13
C SER A 278 -6.88 -41.42 -22.65
N LEU A 279 -7.78 -40.58 -22.13
CA LEU A 279 -8.31 -40.72 -20.78
C LEU A 279 -9.08 -42.05 -20.60
N CYS A 280 -9.63 -42.60 -21.70
CA CYS A 280 -10.41 -43.85 -21.66
C CYS A 280 -9.53 -45.08 -21.41
N THR A 281 -8.27 -45.07 -21.80
CA THR A 281 -7.33 -46.18 -21.53
C THR A 281 -6.87 -46.22 -20.07
N ALA A 282 -7.06 -45.15 -19.29
CA ALA A 282 -6.73 -45.10 -17.87
C ALA A 282 -7.80 -45.77 -16.95
N HIS A 283 -8.92 -46.23 -17.52
CA HIS A 283 -10.04 -46.83 -16.79
C HIS A 283 -10.40 -48.23 -17.29
N ARG A 284 -9.77 -48.70 -18.37
CA ARG A 284 -10.01 -50.03 -18.95
C ARG A 284 -8.74 -50.86 -18.90
N ASN A 285 -8.72 -51.83 -17.98
CA ASN A 285 -7.69 -52.86 -17.80
C ASN A 285 -7.63 -53.89 -18.96
N THR A 286 -7.73 -53.44 -20.21
CA THR A 286 -7.72 -54.31 -21.40
C THR A 286 -6.43 -54.09 -22.19
N LEU A 287 -5.28 -54.17 -21.50
CA LEU A 287 -3.98 -54.33 -22.16
C LEU A 287 -3.58 -55.80 -21.99
N ASP A 288 -4.12 -56.64 -22.86
CA ASP A 288 -3.99 -58.09 -22.75
C ASP A 288 -2.62 -58.58 -23.29
N THR A 289 -2.00 -57.82 -24.19
CA THR A 289 -0.68 -58.17 -24.75
C THR A 289 0.47 -57.41 -24.06
N PRO A 290 1.64 -58.06 -23.88
CA PRO A 290 2.82 -57.40 -23.29
C PRO A 290 3.33 -56.24 -24.18
N LEU A 291 3.17 -56.34 -25.50
CA LEU A 291 3.52 -55.30 -26.46
C LEU A 291 2.67 -54.03 -26.26
N GLU A 292 1.35 -54.16 -26.13
CA GLU A 292 0.48 -52.98 -25.89
C GLU A 292 0.81 -52.28 -24.56
N ARG A 293 1.23 -53.04 -23.54
CA ARG A 293 1.69 -52.46 -22.26
C ARG A 293 2.98 -51.67 -22.43
N ASP A 294 3.92 -52.17 -23.21
CA ASP A 294 5.18 -51.47 -23.49
C ASP A 294 4.96 -50.25 -24.38
N HIS A 295 4.06 -50.32 -25.36
CA HIS A 295 3.62 -49.15 -26.13
C HIS A 295 2.98 -48.08 -25.24
N TYR A 296 2.16 -48.50 -24.27
CA TYR A 296 1.54 -47.58 -23.31
C TYR A 296 2.58 -46.93 -22.39
N ARG A 297 3.57 -47.69 -21.90
CA ARG A 297 4.70 -47.15 -21.13
C ARG A 297 5.49 -46.11 -21.93
N LEU A 298 5.77 -46.38 -23.21
CA LEU A 298 6.44 -45.43 -24.10
C LEU A 298 5.63 -44.14 -24.28
N SER A 299 4.32 -44.25 -24.48
CA SER A 299 3.43 -43.07 -24.58
C SER A 299 3.36 -42.26 -23.28
N ILE A 300 3.40 -42.92 -22.11
CA ILE A 300 3.50 -42.26 -20.80
C ILE A 300 4.81 -41.50 -20.69
N ILE A 301 5.94 -42.12 -21.07
CA ILE A 301 7.27 -41.50 -21.02
C ILE A 301 7.34 -40.30 -21.97
N ASP A 302 6.82 -40.40 -23.18
CA ASP A 302 6.72 -39.28 -24.13
C ASP A 302 5.91 -38.12 -23.52
N ALA A 303 4.74 -38.41 -22.93
CA ALA A 303 3.93 -37.39 -22.27
C ALA A 303 4.62 -36.76 -21.04
N CYS A 304 5.35 -37.56 -20.24
CA CYS A 304 6.19 -37.05 -19.15
C CYS A 304 7.24 -36.06 -19.66
N LEU A 305 7.96 -36.43 -20.73
CA LEU A 305 9.02 -35.61 -21.32
C LEU A 305 8.45 -34.33 -21.95
N ASP A 306 7.33 -34.42 -22.65
CA ASP A 306 6.60 -33.25 -23.16
C ASP A 306 6.21 -32.28 -22.03
N LEU A 307 5.76 -32.79 -20.87
CA LEU A 307 5.45 -31.97 -19.71
C LEU A 307 6.70 -31.34 -19.11
N VAL A 308 7.81 -32.08 -19.01
CA VAL A 308 9.10 -31.54 -18.56
C VAL A 308 9.58 -30.43 -19.50
N LYS A 309 9.46 -30.62 -20.82
CA LYS A 309 9.77 -29.60 -21.84
C LYS A 309 8.90 -28.35 -21.67
N ARG A 310 7.63 -28.49 -21.32
CA ARG A 310 6.76 -27.33 -20.98
C ARG A 310 7.20 -26.68 -19.67
N CYS A 311 7.63 -27.46 -18.68
CA CYS A 311 8.12 -26.90 -17.42
C CYS A 311 9.43 -26.12 -17.59
N THR A 312 10.34 -26.57 -18.47
CA THR A 312 11.57 -25.84 -18.75
C THR A 312 11.31 -24.49 -19.42
N THR A 313 10.32 -24.41 -20.32
CA THR A 313 9.93 -23.13 -20.94
C THR A 313 9.14 -22.21 -20.02
N LEU A 314 8.34 -22.75 -19.08
CA LEU A 314 7.61 -21.94 -18.11
C LEU A 314 8.54 -21.29 -17.07
N TYR A 315 9.55 -22.01 -16.59
CA TYR A 315 10.37 -21.57 -15.47
C TYR A 315 11.69 -20.90 -15.87
N THR A 316 11.83 -20.45 -17.12
CA THR A 316 13.06 -19.81 -17.63
C THR A 316 13.49 -18.60 -16.81
N ASP A 317 12.53 -17.86 -16.26
CA ASP A 317 12.77 -16.59 -15.57
C ASP A 317 13.21 -16.78 -14.11
N LEU A 318 13.21 -18.02 -13.59
CA LEU A 318 13.58 -18.29 -12.20
C LEU A 318 15.09 -18.18 -11.99
N THR A 319 15.48 -17.44 -10.95
CA THR A 319 16.89 -17.28 -10.55
C THR A 319 17.56 -18.60 -10.15
N SER A 320 16.79 -19.60 -9.73
CA SER A 320 17.28 -20.91 -9.29
C SER A 320 17.01 -22.03 -10.30
N TYR A 321 16.72 -21.67 -11.56
CA TYR A 321 16.39 -22.61 -12.63
C TYR A 321 17.43 -23.74 -12.77
N SER A 322 18.71 -23.39 -12.82
CA SER A 322 19.81 -24.35 -12.99
C SER A 322 19.85 -25.42 -11.90
N LEU A 323 19.62 -25.04 -10.64
CA LEU A 323 19.64 -25.96 -9.50
C LEU A 323 18.41 -26.86 -9.45
N ILE A 324 17.23 -26.32 -9.82
CA ILE A 324 15.96 -27.06 -9.77
C ILE A 324 15.92 -28.17 -10.84
N PHE A 325 16.44 -27.89 -12.04
CA PHE A 325 16.42 -28.84 -13.16
C PHE A 325 17.66 -29.75 -13.23
N GLN A 326 18.69 -29.51 -12.41
CA GLN A 326 19.88 -30.36 -12.37
C GLN A 326 19.58 -31.85 -12.09
N PRO A 327 18.70 -32.22 -11.13
CA PRO A 327 18.33 -33.62 -10.90
C PRO A 327 17.65 -34.29 -12.09
N ILE A 328 16.83 -33.54 -12.84
CA ILE A 328 16.15 -34.05 -14.04
C ILE A 328 17.19 -34.27 -15.14
N ARG A 329 18.13 -33.33 -15.30
CA ARG A 329 19.23 -33.45 -16.27
C ARG A 329 20.12 -34.66 -15.99
N THR A 330 20.54 -34.87 -14.73
CA THR A 330 21.39 -36.03 -14.38
C THR A 330 20.65 -37.34 -14.63
N LEU A 331 19.36 -37.41 -14.29
CA LEU A 331 18.52 -38.57 -14.58
C LEU A 331 18.48 -38.89 -16.08
N LEU A 332 18.23 -37.89 -16.93
CA LEU A 332 18.14 -38.06 -18.38
C LEU A 332 19.46 -38.48 -19.03
N LEU A 333 20.60 -38.00 -18.51
CA LEU A 333 21.93 -38.29 -19.07
C LEU A 333 22.52 -39.62 -18.60
N GLU A 334 22.40 -39.93 -17.31
CA GLU A 334 23.16 -41.02 -16.68
C GLU A 334 22.35 -42.31 -16.52
N HIS A 335 21.02 -42.20 -16.36
CA HIS A 335 20.20 -43.32 -15.89
C HIS A 335 19.11 -43.78 -16.86
N LEU A 336 18.66 -42.92 -17.80
CA LEU A 336 17.67 -43.33 -18.79
C LEU A 336 18.35 -44.07 -19.96
N PRO A 337 17.84 -45.24 -20.40
CA PRO A 337 18.44 -45.98 -21.50
C PRO A 337 18.12 -45.32 -22.86
N ALA A 338 18.90 -44.29 -23.24
CA ALA A 338 18.70 -43.53 -24.47
C ALA A 338 18.66 -44.41 -25.73
N LYS A 339 19.34 -45.56 -25.73
CA LYS A 339 19.42 -46.49 -26.88
C LYS A 339 18.20 -47.41 -27.05
N SER A 340 17.38 -47.59 -26.01
CA SER A 340 16.21 -48.49 -26.07
C SER A 340 14.92 -47.77 -26.48
N TYR A 341 14.94 -46.44 -26.55
CA TYR A 341 13.77 -45.64 -26.88
C TYR A 341 13.68 -45.33 -28.38
N PRO A 342 12.46 -45.13 -28.92
CA PRO A 342 12.24 -44.61 -30.28
C PRO A 342 12.92 -43.24 -30.51
N ALA A 343 13.26 -42.94 -31.77
CA ALA A 343 13.96 -41.71 -32.15
C ALA A 343 13.23 -40.43 -31.68
N GLU A 344 11.90 -40.41 -31.74
CA GLU A 344 11.08 -39.26 -31.33
C GLU A 344 11.29 -38.91 -29.85
N ILE A 345 11.34 -39.91 -28.96
CA ILE A 345 11.58 -39.73 -27.54
C ILE A 345 13.02 -39.26 -27.29
N GLN A 346 13.98 -39.79 -28.04
CA GLN A 346 15.39 -39.36 -27.94
C GLN A 346 15.57 -37.90 -28.33
N ASP A 347 14.84 -37.41 -29.33
CA ASP A 347 14.95 -36.02 -29.78
C ASP A 347 14.38 -35.07 -28.72
N VAL A 348 13.23 -35.39 -28.12
CA VAL A 348 12.69 -34.60 -26.99
C VAL A 348 13.65 -34.61 -25.80
N GLN A 349 14.30 -35.74 -25.50
CA GLN A 349 15.30 -35.81 -24.44
C GLN A 349 16.49 -34.90 -24.70
N LYS A 350 17.03 -34.89 -25.92
CA LYS A 350 18.15 -34.01 -26.32
C LYS A 350 17.75 -32.55 -26.18
N GLU A 351 16.58 -32.17 -26.67
CA GLU A 351 16.06 -30.81 -26.55
C GLU A 351 15.96 -30.34 -25.09
N ILE A 352 15.49 -31.20 -24.18
CA ILE A 352 15.40 -30.88 -22.75
C ILE A 352 16.81 -30.72 -22.13
N VAL A 353 17.74 -31.61 -22.48
CA VAL A 353 19.11 -31.56 -21.96
C VAL A 353 19.87 -30.34 -22.48
N GLU A 354 19.61 -29.90 -23.71
CA GLU A 354 20.16 -28.67 -24.29
C GLU A 354 19.55 -27.42 -23.65
N ALA A 355 18.25 -27.44 -23.37
CA ALA A 355 17.55 -26.32 -22.73
C ALA A 355 17.99 -26.09 -21.27
N ILE A 356 18.45 -27.14 -20.59
CA ILE A 356 19.04 -27.03 -19.25
C ILE A 356 20.54 -26.78 -19.46
N SER A 357 21.12 -25.69 -18.95
CA SER A 357 22.57 -25.45 -19.07
C SER A 357 23.38 -26.39 -18.16
N ALA A 358 24.60 -26.76 -18.57
CA ALA A 358 25.45 -27.71 -17.82
C ALA A 358 26.07 -27.07 -16.58
N ASN A 359 26.34 -25.77 -16.67
CA ASN A 359 27.00 -25.02 -15.62
C ASN A 359 25.93 -24.24 -14.85
N PRO A 360 25.92 -24.31 -13.50
CA PRO A 360 25.16 -23.36 -12.70
C PRO A 360 25.71 -21.98 -13.03
N SER A 361 24.89 -21.16 -13.69
CA SER A 361 25.20 -19.76 -13.93
C SER A 361 25.63 -19.13 -12.61
N GLN A 362 26.77 -18.44 -12.61
CA GLN A 362 27.23 -17.69 -11.43
C GLN A 362 26.23 -16.55 -11.19
N HIS A 363 25.19 -16.82 -10.41
CA HIS A 363 24.20 -15.81 -10.09
C HIS A 363 24.79 -14.82 -9.09
N ALA A 364 24.43 -13.55 -9.25
CA ALA A 364 24.74 -12.54 -8.25
C ALA A 364 24.20 -12.99 -6.88
N PRO A 365 24.96 -12.78 -5.79
CA PRO A 365 24.51 -13.15 -4.45
C PRO A 365 23.20 -12.42 -4.11
N LEU A 366 22.30 -13.06 -3.36
CA LEU A 366 21.04 -12.47 -2.94
C LEU A 366 21.30 -11.22 -2.09
N VAL A 367 20.87 -10.06 -2.58
CA VAL A 367 20.95 -8.79 -1.85
C VAL A 367 19.57 -8.44 -1.31
N PHE A 368 19.42 -8.36 0.01
CA PHE A 368 18.20 -7.85 0.61
C PHE A 368 17.94 -6.42 0.13
N LYS A 369 16.70 -6.15 -0.31
CA LYS A 369 16.28 -4.81 -0.71
C LYS A 369 16.51 -3.85 0.46
N LYS A 370 17.46 -2.92 0.32
CA LYS A 370 17.70 -1.88 1.31
C LYS A 370 16.45 -1.01 1.42
N LYS A 371 15.88 -0.89 2.62
CA LYS A 371 14.76 0.03 2.87
C LYS A 371 15.24 1.44 2.59
N LYS A 372 14.43 2.23 1.87
CA LYS A 372 14.70 3.65 1.72
C LYS A 372 14.67 4.30 3.12
N PRO A 373 15.61 5.19 3.46
CA PRO A 373 15.61 5.86 4.76
C PRO A 373 14.30 6.63 4.95
N ILE A 374 13.70 6.51 6.13
CA ILE A 374 12.45 7.20 6.46
C ILE A 374 12.74 8.70 6.48
N PRO A 375 12.01 9.54 5.71
CA PRO A 375 12.21 10.98 5.73
C PRO A 375 11.91 11.54 7.12
N LEU A 376 12.64 12.59 7.52
CA LEU A 376 12.36 13.32 8.76
C LEU A 376 10.92 13.82 8.76
N LYS A 377 10.22 13.66 9.88
CA LYS A 377 8.85 14.16 10.05
C LYS A 377 8.89 15.69 9.94
N LEU A 378 8.23 16.22 8.91
CA LEU A 378 8.05 17.66 8.74
C LEU A 378 6.84 18.09 9.59
N PHE A 379 7.05 19.03 10.50
CA PHE A 379 5.97 19.65 11.27
C PHE A 379 5.55 20.95 10.60
N THR A 380 4.25 21.14 10.42
CA THR A 380 3.71 22.41 9.95
C THR A 380 3.86 23.47 11.04
N PRO A 381 4.60 24.57 10.81
CA PRO A 381 4.71 25.63 11.78
C PRO A 381 3.32 26.25 12.02
N LYS A 382 3.00 26.55 13.28
CA LYS A 382 1.78 27.28 13.62
C LYS A 382 1.98 28.76 13.29
N ILE A 383 1.69 29.14 12.05
CA ILE A 383 1.78 30.54 11.61
C ILE A 383 0.54 31.28 12.12
N VAL A 384 0.75 32.24 13.01
CA VAL A 384 -0.31 33.16 13.47
C VAL A 384 -0.15 34.48 12.73
N GLN A 385 -1.12 34.86 11.89
CA GLN A 385 -1.14 36.18 11.25
C GLN A 385 -1.33 37.26 12.32
N ILE A 386 -0.30 38.06 12.56
CA ILE A 386 -0.30 39.14 13.56
C ILE A 386 -0.94 40.39 12.92
N LEU A 387 -2.20 40.65 13.25
CA LEU A 387 -2.90 41.88 12.82
C LEU A 387 -2.88 42.99 13.90
N ASP A 388 -2.79 42.61 15.20
CA ASP A 388 -2.79 43.56 16.32
C ASP A 388 -1.63 43.25 17.29
N TYR A 389 -0.66 44.16 17.41
CA TYR A 389 0.38 44.07 18.43
C TYR A 389 -0.21 44.38 19.83
N GLY A 390 0.17 43.60 20.86
CA GLY A 390 -0.13 43.88 22.27
C GLY A 390 -1.39 43.22 22.86
N LYS A 391 -2.24 42.55 22.05
CA LYS A 391 -3.34 41.72 22.58
C LYS A 391 -2.86 40.28 22.79
N LYS A 392 -2.89 39.78 24.04
CA LYS A 392 -2.74 38.35 24.33
C LYS A 392 -3.85 37.57 23.61
N ARG A 393 -3.48 36.63 22.73
CA ARG A 393 -4.41 35.68 22.08
C ARG A 393 -4.14 34.28 22.64
N GLY A 394 -5.19 33.47 22.74
CA GLY A 394 -5.14 32.09 23.25
C GLY A 394 -6.00 31.86 24.50
N ASP A 395 -6.30 32.92 25.25
CA ASP A 395 -7.08 32.78 26.48
C ASP A 395 -8.57 32.64 26.16
N THR A 396 -9.23 31.75 26.91
CA THR A 396 -10.69 31.63 26.93
C THR A 396 -11.32 32.94 27.40
N LYS A 397 -12.61 33.14 27.09
CA LYS A 397 -13.32 34.37 27.49
C LYS A 397 -13.27 34.57 29.01
N GLU A 398 -13.43 33.48 29.76
CA GLU A 398 -13.38 33.45 31.23
C GLU A 398 -12.01 33.85 31.78
N GLU A 399 -10.92 33.33 31.19
CA GLU A 399 -9.56 33.69 31.60
C GLU A 399 -9.25 35.17 31.36
N LYS A 400 -9.71 35.72 30.23
CA LYS A 400 -9.57 37.16 29.95
C LYS A 400 -10.33 38.03 30.94
N GLU A 401 -11.55 37.63 31.30
CA GLU A 401 -12.34 38.33 32.30
C GLU A 401 -11.68 38.25 33.68
N ARG A 402 -11.15 37.09 34.06
CA ARG A 402 -10.39 36.91 35.30
C ARG A 402 -9.13 37.78 35.35
N GLU A 403 -8.35 37.85 34.27
CA GLU A 403 -7.18 38.74 34.19
C GLU A 403 -7.57 40.22 34.29
N ARG A 404 -8.66 40.63 33.60
CA ARG A 404 -9.19 42.00 33.68
C ARG A 404 -9.61 42.36 35.10
N LEU A 405 -10.33 41.47 35.79
CA LEU A 405 -10.77 41.67 37.17
C LEU A 405 -9.57 41.75 38.13
N LYS A 406 -8.58 40.87 37.98
CA LYS A 406 -7.34 40.92 38.76
C LYS A 406 -6.59 42.24 38.55
N HIS A 407 -6.52 42.73 37.31
CA HIS A 407 -5.86 44.00 37.00
C HIS A 407 -6.61 45.19 37.63
N LYS A 408 -7.96 45.23 37.49
CA LYS A 408 -8.80 46.24 38.15
C LYS A 408 -8.60 46.23 39.66
N TYR A 409 -8.71 45.07 40.30
CA TYR A 409 -8.49 44.92 41.75
C TYR A 409 -7.13 45.47 42.19
N LYS A 410 -6.04 45.08 41.49
CA LYS A 410 -4.69 45.58 41.82
C LYS A 410 -4.55 47.09 41.64
N ARG A 411 -5.21 47.67 40.62
CA ARG A 411 -5.18 49.11 40.35
C ARG A 411 -5.90 49.88 41.45
N GLU A 412 -7.13 49.47 41.77
CA GLU A 412 -7.95 50.09 42.83
C GLU A 412 -7.28 49.96 44.20
N PHE A 413 -6.81 48.75 44.54
CA PHE A 413 -6.10 48.50 45.81
C PHE A 413 -4.86 49.38 45.97
N LYS A 414 -4.04 49.50 44.91
CA LYS A 414 -2.87 50.41 44.92
C LYS A 414 -3.28 51.88 44.96
N GLY A 415 -4.44 52.24 44.40
CA GLY A 415 -5.01 53.58 44.49
C GLY A 415 -5.39 53.93 45.92
N ALA A 416 -6.26 53.13 46.53
CA ALA A 416 -6.72 53.31 47.91
C ALA A 416 -5.55 53.36 48.91
N LEU A 417 -4.59 52.44 48.78
CA LEU A 417 -3.41 52.44 49.66
C LEU A 417 -2.55 53.70 49.52
N ARG A 418 -2.50 54.29 48.31
CA ARG A 418 -1.77 55.54 48.07
C ARG A 418 -2.47 56.72 48.74
N GLU A 419 -3.79 56.79 48.70
CA GLU A 419 -4.57 57.82 49.41
C GLU A 419 -4.44 57.69 50.93
N ILE A 420 -4.60 56.49 51.49
CA ILE A 420 -4.41 56.26 52.94
C ILE A 420 -3.02 56.71 53.42
N ARG A 421 -1.98 56.47 52.61
CA ARG A 421 -0.62 56.93 52.92
C ARG A 421 -0.47 58.45 52.84
N LYS A 422 -1.18 59.13 51.93
CA LYS A 422 -1.20 60.61 51.87
C LYS A 422 -1.92 61.17 53.09
N ASP A 423 -3.08 60.62 53.45
CA ASP A 423 -3.85 61.04 54.62
C ASP A 423 -3.08 60.85 55.92
N SER A 424 -2.39 59.71 56.05
CA SER A 424 -1.52 59.43 57.20
C SER A 424 -0.39 60.46 57.32
N ARG A 425 0.20 60.88 56.19
CA ARG A 425 1.24 61.93 56.16
C ARG A 425 0.66 63.30 56.52
N PHE A 426 -0.52 63.61 55.99
CA PHE A 426 -1.22 64.85 56.28
C PHE A 426 -1.53 64.97 57.79
N LEU A 427 -2.17 63.96 58.38
CA LEU A 427 -2.47 63.92 59.81
C LEU A 427 -1.21 63.97 60.68
N ALA A 428 -0.13 63.33 60.25
CA ALA A 428 1.14 63.40 60.97
C ALA A 428 1.71 64.84 60.96
N HIS A 429 1.61 65.54 59.83
CA HIS A 429 2.06 66.93 59.72
C HIS A 429 1.20 67.88 60.57
N GLU A 430 -0.12 67.74 60.51
CA GLU A 430 -1.06 68.52 61.31
C GLU A 430 -0.81 68.32 62.82
N LYS A 431 -0.72 67.08 63.28
CA LYS A 431 -0.36 66.76 64.68
C LYS A 431 0.98 67.35 65.10
N LEU A 432 1.99 67.30 64.23
CA LEU A 432 3.30 67.93 64.52
C LEU A 432 3.18 69.44 64.63
N SER A 433 2.43 70.09 63.73
CA SER A 433 2.19 71.54 63.78
C SER A 433 1.49 71.95 65.08
N ASP A 434 0.51 71.17 65.55
CA ASP A 434 -0.20 71.37 66.82
C ASP A 434 0.69 71.15 68.04
N ILE A 435 1.66 70.24 67.97
CA ILE A 435 2.64 70.05 69.05
C ILE A 435 3.58 71.26 69.09
N ILE A 436 4.09 71.70 67.93
CA ILE A 436 5.02 72.82 67.83
C ILE A 436 4.35 74.11 68.31
N SER A 437 3.10 74.39 67.92
CA SER A 437 2.34 75.55 68.39
C SER A 437 2.18 75.54 69.91
N ARG A 438 1.72 74.43 70.50
CA ARG A 438 1.62 74.28 71.96
C ARG A 438 2.95 74.44 72.69
N ASP A 439 4.05 73.91 72.14
CA ASP A 439 5.37 74.02 72.74
C ASP A 439 5.94 75.44 72.64
N THR A 440 5.70 76.14 71.52
CA THR A 440 6.09 77.56 71.37
C THR A 440 5.33 78.47 72.34
N GLU A 441 4.03 78.26 72.50
CA GLU A 441 3.22 78.95 73.52
C GLU A 441 3.72 78.66 74.94
N ARG A 442 3.99 77.39 75.25
CA ARG A 442 4.53 76.99 76.56
C ARG A 442 5.89 77.66 76.81
N LYS A 443 6.82 77.61 75.84
CA LYS A 443 8.14 78.25 75.95
C LYS A 443 8.02 79.76 76.13
N ARG A 444 7.10 80.42 75.42
CA ARG A 444 6.83 81.85 75.58
C ARG A 444 6.37 82.16 77.00
N LYS A 445 5.37 81.44 77.51
CA LYS A 445 4.88 81.60 78.90
C LYS A 445 5.98 81.36 79.94
N VAL A 446 6.77 80.31 79.76
CA VAL A 446 7.91 80.01 80.64
C VAL A 446 8.95 81.14 80.60
N LYS A 447 9.27 81.68 79.42
CA LYS A 447 10.21 82.81 79.28
C LYS A 447 9.68 84.09 79.94
N GLU A 448 8.40 84.38 79.81
CA GLU A 448 7.73 85.49 80.50
C GLU A 448 7.83 85.33 82.03
N LEU A 449 7.57 84.11 82.55
CA LEU A 449 7.73 83.79 83.97
C LEU A 449 9.18 83.95 84.45
N TYR A 450 10.17 83.40 83.75
CA TYR A 450 11.59 83.59 84.10
C TYR A 450 12.03 85.05 84.01
N GLY A 451 11.52 85.80 83.03
CA GLY A 451 11.74 87.25 82.93
C GLY A 451 11.21 87.97 84.17
N SER A 452 9.98 87.65 84.59
CA SER A 452 9.37 88.22 85.80
C SER A 452 10.15 87.86 87.08
N LEU A 453 10.66 86.63 87.18
CA LEU A 453 11.49 86.17 88.30
C LEU A 453 12.83 86.92 88.35
N SER A 454 13.46 87.13 87.18
CA SER A 454 14.72 87.87 87.07
C SER A 454 14.55 89.34 87.49
N THR A 455 13.44 89.99 87.11
CA THR A 455 13.12 91.34 87.60
C THR A 455 12.95 91.37 89.11
N GLN A 456 12.24 90.40 89.71
CA GLN A 456 12.11 90.29 91.17
C GLN A 456 13.46 90.11 91.87
N GLU A 457 14.36 89.28 91.32
CA GLU A 457 15.71 89.09 91.87
C GLU A 457 16.53 90.40 91.79
N GLY A 458 16.40 91.14 90.70
CA GLY A 458 17.01 92.46 90.52
C GLY A 458 16.53 93.47 91.57
N GLU A 459 15.22 93.55 91.78
CA GLU A 459 14.60 94.37 92.84
C GLU A 459 15.09 93.97 94.23
N TRP A 460 15.15 92.66 94.52
CA TRP A 460 15.66 92.14 95.79
C TRP A 460 17.14 92.49 96.02
N LYS A 461 18.00 92.36 95.00
CA LYS A 461 19.41 92.77 95.08
C LYS A 461 19.54 94.28 95.28
N ALA A 462 18.70 95.09 94.63
CA ALA A 462 18.66 96.53 94.83
C ALA A 462 18.24 96.90 96.26
N LEU A 463 17.22 96.23 96.81
CA LEU A 463 16.83 96.35 98.22
C LEU A 463 17.96 95.96 99.17
N LYS A 464 18.68 94.87 98.89
CA LYS A 464 19.84 94.43 99.68
C LYS A 464 20.98 95.44 99.66
N ARG A 465 21.28 96.04 98.51
CA ARG A 465 22.27 97.13 98.38
C ARG A 465 21.87 98.38 99.16
N LYS A 466 20.58 98.73 99.17
CA LYS A 466 20.06 99.86 99.98
C LYS A 466 20.15 99.61 101.48
N LYS A 467 20.04 98.37 101.95
CA LYS A 467 20.21 98.01 103.37
C LYS A 467 21.66 97.91 103.83
N GLY A 468 22.63 97.84 102.91
CA GLY A 468 24.07 97.72 103.20
C GLY A 468 24.85 99.04 103.15
N LYS A 469 24.17 100.16 102.86
CA LYS A 469 24.60 101.52 103.15
C LYS A 469 23.84 102.00 104.37
#